data_AF-A0A952DRA4-F1
#
_entry.id   AF-A0A952DRA4-F1
#
_cell.length_a   1.000
_cell.length_b   1.000
_cell.length_c   1.000
_cell.angle_alpha   90.00
_cell.angle_beta   90.00
_cell.angle_gamma   90.00
#
_symmetry.space_group_name_H-M   'P 1'
#
loop_
_entity.id
_entity.type
_entity.pdbx_description
1 polymer ?
#
loop_
_entity_poly.entity_id
_entity_poly.type
_entity_poly.pdbx_seq_one_letter_code
_entity_poly.pdbx_strand_id
1 'polypeptide(L)'
;MPSPAPDFQNQDFLFLTINIGTRHVYYLPITAKNVFETSIYFTVRHCIEGTWLNDRDQFLKPNDNWQTDKEFQNDCLAYTLFHSQNRVSNHEGINHWIPFTEQEVNAKEKFASNFMTDFIQGRIKPEETHHLFSNPTPLKEGEEREAKIFSPEAKSVFEAGRELWKYYHSFNAILSNASLYDIREFFQGRNDKGRMNAKSSDETYTMLIGELRSKLNLLAQKITPKVYEYGFLKE
;
A
#
# COMPACT_ATOMS: atom_id res chain seq x y z
N MET A 1 -8.41 7.99 1.26
CA MET A 1 -7.11 8.68 1.06
C MET A 1 -7.34 10.19 1.04
N PRO A 2 -6.80 10.96 2.00
CA PRO A 2 -6.78 12.41 1.89
C PRO A 2 -5.89 12.80 0.71
N SER A 3 -6.34 13.78 -0.06
CA SER A 3 -5.60 14.41 -1.14
C SER A 3 -5.64 15.93 -0.93
N PRO A 4 -4.49 16.61 -1.01
CA PRO A 4 -4.47 18.05 -1.08
C PRO A 4 -4.97 18.48 -2.44
N ALA A 5 -6.29 18.49 -2.64
CA ALA A 5 -6.88 19.31 -3.67
C ALA A 5 -6.92 20.75 -3.12
N PRO A 6 -6.39 21.76 -3.84
CA PRO A 6 -5.99 21.73 -5.26
C PRO A 6 -4.48 21.51 -5.54
N ASP A 7 -3.63 21.40 -4.53
CA ASP A 7 -2.17 21.30 -4.71
C ASP A 7 -1.67 19.85 -4.84
N PHE A 8 -1.58 19.37 -6.08
CA PHE A 8 -1.06 18.05 -6.44
C PHE A 8 0.42 17.85 -6.05
N GLN A 9 1.16 18.91 -5.75
CA GLN A 9 2.57 18.83 -5.36
C GLN A 9 2.75 18.62 -3.85
N ASN A 10 1.76 18.97 -3.04
CA ASN A 10 1.85 18.77 -1.59
C ASN A 10 1.72 17.28 -1.20
N GLN A 11 2.82 16.62 -0.89
CA GLN A 11 2.82 15.19 -0.52
C GLN A 11 2.51 14.94 0.97
N ASP A 12 2.52 15.98 1.83
CA ASP A 12 2.36 15.85 3.29
C ASP A 12 1.01 15.28 3.71
N PHE A 13 -0.01 15.47 2.87
CA PHE A 13 -1.38 15.03 3.13
C PHE A 13 -1.76 13.75 2.37
N LEU A 14 -0.85 13.17 1.57
CA LEU A 14 -1.12 11.98 0.79
C LEU A 14 -0.76 10.70 1.56
N PHE A 15 -1.75 10.10 2.22
CA PHE A 15 -1.59 8.83 2.94
C PHE A 15 -2.85 7.97 2.90
N LEU A 16 -2.74 6.68 3.16
CA LEU A 16 -3.91 5.80 3.34
C LEU A 16 -4.32 5.81 4.81
N THR A 17 -5.62 5.90 5.07
CA THR A 17 -6.23 5.83 6.41
C THR A 17 -7.64 5.29 6.28
N ILE A 18 -8.15 4.66 7.33
CA ILE A 18 -9.53 4.17 7.40
C ILE A 18 -10.48 5.35 7.69
N ASN A 19 -10.07 6.24 8.58
CA ASN A 19 -10.93 7.31 9.07
C ASN A 19 -10.87 8.58 8.23
N ILE A 20 -12.02 9.26 8.14
CA ILE A 20 -12.09 10.62 7.62
C ILE A 20 -11.67 11.56 8.75
N GLY A 21 -10.64 12.37 8.48
CA GLY A 21 -10.16 13.38 9.43
C GLY A 21 -11.00 14.67 9.40
N THR A 22 -10.68 15.60 10.29
CA THR A 22 -11.37 16.91 10.39
C THR A 22 -10.75 18.00 9.51
N ARG A 23 -9.69 17.68 8.77
CA ARG A 23 -8.99 18.66 7.92
C ARG A 23 -9.82 18.98 6.69
N HIS A 24 -9.77 20.23 6.24
CA HIS A 24 -10.39 20.69 5.00
C HIS A 24 -9.57 20.24 3.78
N VAL A 25 -9.53 18.93 3.55
CA VAL A 25 -8.90 18.29 2.37
C VAL A 25 -9.89 17.35 1.71
N TYR A 26 -9.66 17.00 0.45
CA TYR A 26 -10.50 16.04 -0.25
C TYR A 26 -10.18 14.62 0.23
N TYR A 27 -11.20 13.81 0.51
CA TYR A 27 -11.04 12.40 0.89
C TYR A 27 -11.56 11.50 -0.23
N LEU A 28 -10.65 10.85 -0.96
CA LEU A 28 -11.00 9.86 -1.98
C LEU A 28 -11.39 8.53 -1.30
N PRO A 29 -12.63 8.02 -1.47
CA PRO A 29 -12.99 6.68 -1.03
C PRO A 29 -12.32 5.64 -1.92
N ILE A 30 -11.75 4.60 -1.30
CA ILE A 30 -11.09 3.50 -2.01
C ILE A 30 -12.03 2.30 -2.01
N THR A 31 -12.20 1.71 -3.19
CA THR A 31 -13.08 0.58 -3.47
C THR A 31 -12.37 -0.40 -4.39
N ALA A 32 -12.93 -1.59 -4.56
CA ALA A 32 -12.40 -2.58 -5.51
C ALA A 32 -12.32 -2.05 -6.97
N LYS A 33 -13.11 -1.03 -7.31
CA LYS A 33 -13.18 -0.45 -8.66
C LYS A 33 -12.08 0.56 -8.97
N ASN A 34 -11.50 1.19 -7.95
CA ASN A 34 -10.54 2.29 -8.13
C ASN A 34 -9.20 2.04 -7.41
N VAL A 35 -8.96 0.82 -6.94
CA VAL A 35 -7.74 0.49 -6.17
C VAL A 35 -6.49 0.65 -7.03
N PHE A 36 -6.52 0.29 -8.32
CA PHE A 36 -5.37 0.47 -9.23
C PHE A 36 -5.11 1.96 -9.50
N GLU A 37 -6.14 2.72 -9.83
CA GLU A 37 -6.04 4.16 -10.08
C GLU A 37 -5.53 4.89 -8.83
N THR A 38 -6.00 4.49 -7.65
CA THR A 38 -5.52 5.01 -6.37
C THR A 38 -4.06 4.63 -6.13
N SER A 39 -3.67 3.38 -6.39
CA SER A 39 -2.29 2.91 -6.22
C SER A 39 -1.31 3.61 -7.17
N ILE A 40 -1.70 3.83 -8.43
CA ILE A 40 -0.90 4.59 -9.40
C ILE A 40 -0.75 6.03 -8.92
N TYR A 41 -1.87 6.69 -8.58
CA TYR A 41 -1.87 8.06 -8.06
C TYR A 41 -0.97 8.20 -6.83
N PHE A 42 -1.06 7.25 -5.90
CA PHE A 42 -0.24 7.24 -4.70
C PHE A 42 1.24 7.01 -5.02
N THR A 43 1.54 6.05 -5.88
CA THR A 43 2.92 5.65 -6.21
C THR A 43 3.65 6.72 -6.98
N VAL A 44 3.05 7.26 -8.05
CA VAL A 44 3.62 8.34 -8.89
C VAL A 44 4.06 9.54 -8.04
N ARG A 45 3.34 9.80 -6.94
CA ARG A 45 3.63 10.91 -6.04
C ARG A 45 4.63 10.59 -4.93
N HIS A 46 4.97 9.33 -4.67
CA HIS A 46 5.88 8.93 -3.60
C HIS A 46 7.16 8.25 -4.10
N CYS A 47 7.18 7.69 -5.32
CA CYS A 47 8.30 6.92 -5.84
C CYS A 47 9.51 7.79 -6.26
N ILE A 48 9.28 9.09 -6.50
CA ILE A 48 10.34 10.06 -6.80
C ILE A 48 10.53 10.93 -5.56
N GLU A 49 11.74 10.89 -4.99
CA GLU A 49 12.08 11.70 -3.82
C GLU A 49 12.12 13.18 -4.21
N GLY A 50 11.47 14.01 -3.39
CA GLY A 50 11.56 15.46 -3.51
C GLY A 50 12.96 15.95 -3.15
N THR A 51 13.62 16.62 -4.08
CA THR A 51 14.92 17.28 -3.96
C THR A 51 14.76 18.74 -4.37
N TRP A 52 15.82 19.54 -4.21
CA TRP A 52 15.80 20.92 -4.68
C TRP A 52 15.75 21.04 -6.22
N LEU A 53 16.10 19.99 -6.96
CA LEU A 53 16.11 19.98 -8.43
C LEU A 53 14.71 19.84 -9.03
N ASN A 54 13.88 19.01 -8.41
CA ASN A 54 12.48 18.75 -8.78
C ASN A 54 11.49 19.47 -7.84
N ASP A 55 11.99 20.44 -7.05
CA ASP A 55 11.13 21.33 -6.29
C ASP A 55 10.26 22.11 -7.27
N ARG A 56 8.94 21.91 -7.20
CA ARG A 56 7.89 22.48 -8.07
C ARG A 56 7.67 21.80 -9.43
N ASP A 57 8.16 20.59 -9.63
CA ASP A 57 7.79 19.78 -10.81
C ASP A 57 6.27 19.57 -10.91
N GLN A 58 5.66 20.05 -11.98
CA GLN A 58 4.22 20.02 -12.17
C GLN A 58 3.78 18.68 -12.75
N PHE A 59 2.93 17.97 -12.03
CA PHE A 59 2.28 16.77 -12.56
C PHE A 59 1.31 17.15 -13.68
N LEU A 60 1.33 16.36 -14.74
CA LEU A 60 0.52 16.57 -15.94
C LEU A 60 -0.50 15.46 -16.12
N LYS A 61 -1.42 15.67 -17.07
CA LYS A 61 -2.30 14.60 -17.55
C LYS A 61 -1.42 13.56 -18.26
N PRO A 62 -1.41 12.29 -17.80
CA PRO A 62 -0.64 11.25 -18.46
C PRO A 62 -1.25 10.89 -19.82
N ASN A 63 -0.46 10.24 -20.68
CA ASN A 63 -0.98 9.55 -21.86
C ASN A 63 -1.74 8.26 -21.45
N ASP A 64 -2.43 7.62 -22.39
CA ASP A 64 -3.28 6.46 -22.07
C ASP A 64 -2.52 5.13 -22.02
N ASN A 65 -1.21 5.10 -22.28
CA ASN A 65 -0.42 3.86 -22.41
C ASN A 65 -0.29 3.10 -21.08
N TRP A 66 -0.38 3.78 -19.93
CA TRP A 66 -0.35 3.12 -18.63
C TRP A 66 -1.57 2.21 -18.40
N GLN A 67 -2.69 2.43 -19.10
CA GLN A 67 -3.94 1.68 -18.90
C GLN A 67 -3.82 0.21 -19.35
N THR A 68 -2.95 -0.05 -20.32
CA THR A 68 -2.68 -1.39 -20.85
C THR A 68 -1.47 -2.05 -20.19
N ASP A 69 -0.57 -1.29 -19.56
CA ASP A 69 0.58 -1.84 -18.83
C ASP A 69 0.15 -2.41 -17.46
N LYS A 70 -0.10 -3.72 -17.44
CA LYS A 70 -0.48 -4.45 -16.23
C LYS A 70 0.67 -4.65 -15.26
N GLU A 71 1.91 -4.72 -15.73
CA GLU A 71 3.08 -4.84 -14.84
C GLU A 71 3.22 -3.54 -14.03
N PHE A 72 3.18 -2.38 -14.69
CA PHE A 72 3.21 -1.07 -14.03
C PHE A 72 2.08 -0.90 -13.00
N GLN A 73 0.84 -1.26 -13.36
CA GLN A 73 -0.31 -1.20 -12.45
C GLN A 73 -0.11 -2.07 -11.20
N ASN A 74 0.35 -3.31 -11.39
CA ASN A 74 0.59 -4.26 -10.30
C ASN A 74 1.77 -3.80 -9.42
N ASP A 75 2.83 -3.27 -10.02
CA ASP A 75 3.99 -2.75 -9.31
C ASP A 75 3.63 -1.52 -8.47
N CYS A 76 2.77 -0.63 -8.98
CA CYS A 76 2.21 0.48 -8.20
C CYS A 76 1.37 -0.01 -7.01
N LEU A 77 0.60 -1.10 -7.18
CA LEU A 77 -0.14 -1.72 -6.09
C LEU A 77 0.82 -2.27 -5.01
N ALA A 78 1.84 -3.01 -5.42
CA ALA A 78 2.87 -3.53 -4.51
C ALA A 78 3.56 -2.40 -3.75
N TYR A 79 3.96 -1.33 -4.45
CA TYR A 79 4.55 -0.15 -3.82
C TYR A 79 3.63 0.46 -2.77
N THR A 80 2.35 0.65 -3.11
CA THR A 80 1.35 1.23 -2.22
C THR A 80 1.15 0.41 -0.94
N LEU A 81 1.13 -0.93 -1.05
CA LEU A 81 0.92 -1.84 0.08
C LEU A 81 1.99 -1.68 1.15
N PHE A 82 3.26 -1.58 0.75
CA PHE A 82 4.41 -1.57 1.65
C PHE A 82 5.02 -0.18 1.87
N HIS A 83 4.41 0.89 1.34
CA HIS A 83 4.90 2.23 1.56
C HIS A 83 4.60 2.74 2.97
N SER A 84 5.51 3.55 3.52
CA SER A 84 5.39 4.09 4.88
C SER A 84 4.20 5.04 5.08
N GLN A 85 3.66 5.61 4.00
CA GLN A 85 2.46 6.45 4.00
C GLN A 85 1.15 5.65 3.87
N ASN A 86 1.22 4.32 3.80
CA ASN A 86 0.07 3.49 4.14
C ASN A 86 -0.09 3.48 5.67
N ARG A 87 -0.94 4.36 6.20
CA ARG A 87 -1.16 4.57 7.64
C ARG A 87 -2.47 3.94 8.11
N VAL A 88 -3.00 2.97 7.36
CA VAL A 88 -4.12 2.14 7.81
C VAL A 88 -3.71 1.49 9.12
N SER A 89 -4.59 1.49 10.12
CA SER A 89 -4.33 0.87 11.42
C SER A 89 -5.52 0.02 11.82
N ASN A 90 -5.25 -1.16 12.38
CA ASN A 90 -6.28 -2.02 12.93
C ASN A 90 -7.03 -1.38 14.11
N HIS A 91 -6.46 -0.34 14.74
CA HIS A 91 -7.15 0.43 15.78
C HIS A 91 -8.28 1.31 15.23
N GLU A 92 -8.22 1.66 13.94
CA GLU A 92 -9.20 2.54 13.29
C GLU A 92 -10.33 1.78 12.59
N GLY A 93 -10.18 0.47 12.38
CA GLY A 93 -11.16 -0.38 11.72
C GLY A 93 -10.54 -1.62 11.09
N ILE A 94 -11.32 -2.32 10.27
CA ILE A 94 -10.88 -3.54 9.59
C ILE A 94 -9.78 -3.21 8.58
N ASN A 95 -8.64 -3.89 8.71
CA ASN A 95 -7.54 -3.79 7.76
C ASN A 95 -7.81 -4.66 6.52
N HIS A 96 -8.14 -4.01 5.40
CA HIS A 96 -8.34 -4.68 4.11
C HIS A 96 -7.07 -4.77 3.25
N TRP A 97 -5.92 -4.28 3.73
CA TRP A 97 -4.69 -4.10 2.95
C TRP A 97 -3.62 -5.17 3.19
N ILE A 98 -3.93 -6.24 3.94
CA ILE A 98 -2.98 -7.33 4.20
C ILE A 98 -2.86 -8.20 2.94
N PRO A 99 -1.68 -8.29 2.29
CA PRO A 99 -1.54 -9.02 1.03
C PRO A 99 -1.11 -10.48 1.22
N PHE A 100 -1.26 -11.03 2.43
CA PHE A 100 -0.82 -12.36 2.80
C PHE A 100 -1.97 -13.14 3.41
N THR A 101 -1.92 -14.46 3.27
CA THR A 101 -2.75 -15.38 4.04
C THR A 101 -2.17 -15.60 5.44
N GLU A 102 -3.00 -16.06 6.36
CA GLU A 102 -2.59 -16.40 7.72
C GLU A 102 -1.51 -17.49 7.74
N GLN A 103 -1.57 -18.43 6.79
CA GLN A 103 -0.59 -19.51 6.66
C GLN A 103 0.77 -18.99 6.20
N GLU A 104 0.80 -18.02 5.28
CA GLU A 104 2.06 -17.46 4.77
C GLU A 104 2.85 -16.71 5.85
N VAL A 105 2.15 -16.15 6.85
CA VAL A 105 2.77 -15.36 7.93
C VAL A 105 2.70 -16.01 9.30
N ASN A 106 2.26 -17.28 9.38
CA ASN A 106 2.08 -18.02 10.62
C ASN A 106 1.22 -17.26 11.66
N ALA A 107 0.16 -16.58 11.19
CA ALA A 107 -0.74 -15.87 12.08
C ALA A 107 -1.49 -16.86 13.00
N LYS A 108 -1.59 -16.50 14.28
CA LYS A 108 -2.24 -17.33 15.31
C LYS A 108 -3.77 -17.26 15.24
N GLU A 109 -4.31 -16.19 14.69
CA GLU A 109 -5.74 -15.93 14.54
C GLU A 109 -6.08 -15.66 13.07
N LYS A 110 -7.36 -15.80 12.72
CA LYS A 110 -7.87 -15.47 11.40
C LYS A 110 -7.91 -13.96 11.16
N PHE A 111 -7.60 -13.55 9.94
CA PHE A 111 -7.77 -12.17 9.53
C PHE A 111 -9.27 -11.86 9.35
N ALA A 112 -9.64 -10.64 9.72
CA ALA A 112 -10.99 -10.11 9.57
C ALA A 112 -11.34 -9.84 8.10
N SER A 113 -10.33 -9.70 7.22
CA SER A 113 -10.52 -9.48 5.79
C SER A 113 -9.39 -10.11 4.97
N ASN A 114 -9.76 -10.93 3.99
CA ASN A 114 -8.86 -11.48 2.98
C ASN A 114 -8.91 -10.71 1.64
N PHE A 115 -9.53 -9.51 1.63
CA PHE A 115 -9.77 -8.71 0.43
C PHE A 115 -8.53 -8.56 -0.47
N MET A 116 -7.39 -8.10 0.06
CA MET A 116 -6.24 -7.83 -0.80
C MET A 116 -5.63 -9.11 -1.38
N THR A 117 -5.57 -10.19 -0.61
CA THR A 117 -5.13 -11.51 -1.10
C THR A 117 -6.05 -12.02 -2.20
N ASP A 118 -7.36 -11.97 -1.99
CA ASP A 118 -8.35 -12.39 -2.99
C ASP A 118 -8.31 -11.49 -4.23
N PHE A 119 -8.10 -10.18 -4.04
CA PHE A 119 -7.96 -9.21 -5.12
C PHE A 119 -6.74 -9.52 -6.01
N ILE A 120 -5.60 -9.78 -5.37
CA ILE A 120 -4.34 -10.14 -6.04
C ILE A 120 -4.48 -11.47 -6.78
N GLN A 121 -5.20 -12.44 -6.20
CA GLN A 121 -5.44 -13.75 -6.82
C GLN A 121 -6.53 -13.71 -7.90
N GLY A 122 -7.17 -12.56 -8.14
CA GLY A 122 -8.22 -12.43 -9.15
C GLY A 122 -9.54 -13.08 -8.74
N ARG A 123 -9.78 -13.29 -7.44
CA ARG A 123 -10.96 -13.95 -6.86
C ARG A 123 -12.18 -13.04 -6.63
N ILE A 124 -12.03 -11.73 -6.84
CA ILE A 124 -13.07 -10.72 -6.57
C ILE A 124 -13.79 -10.28 -7.85
N LYS A 125 -15.14 -10.32 -7.83
CA LYS A 125 -15.98 -9.61 -8.80
C LYS A 125 -16.08 -8.12 -8.44
N PRO A 126 -15.82 -7.19 -9.38
CA PRO A 126 -16.31 -5.83 -9.22
C PRO A 126 -17.81 -5.80 -9.57
N GLU A 127 -18.68 -6.30 -8.68
CA GLU A 127 -20.12 -6.12 -8.87
C GLU A 127 -20.52 -4.65 -8.65
N GLU A 128 -21.56 -4.23 -9.38
CA GLU A 128 -22.15 -2.89 -9.30
C GLU A 128 -22.67 -2.60 -7.88
N THR A 129 -22.66 -1.32 -7.51
CA THR A 129 -23.05 -0.74 -6.21
C THR A 129 -24.14 -1.53 -5.48
N HIS A 130 -24.06 -1.76 -4.17
CA HIS A 130 -24.60 -0.85 -3.16
C HIS A 130 -24.16 -1.25 -1.73
N HIS A 131 -23.91 -0.22 -0.89
CA HIS A 131 -23.78 -0.22 0.58
C HIS A 131 -22.50 -0.75 1.27
N LEU A 132 -22.12 0.01 2.31
CA LEU A 132 -20.92 0.01 3.16
C LEU A 132 -20.62 -1.28 3.96
N PHE A 133 -21.30 -2.39 3.70
CA PHE A 133 -21.08 -3.68 4.40
C PHE A 133 -21.21 -4.91 3.49
N SER A 134 -21.13 -4.74 2.17
CA SER A 134 -21.16 -5.86 1.25
C SER A 134 -19.81 -6.57 1.27
N ASN A 135 -19.74 -7.73 1.94
CA ASN A 135 -18.63 -8.67 1.75
C ASN A 135 -18.43 -8.88 0.24
N PRO A 136 -17.20 -8.86 -0.28
CA PRO A 136 -16.96 -9.13 -1.69
C PRO A 136 -17.61 -10.46 -2.04
N THR A 137 -18.57 -10.46 -2.97
CA THR A 137 -19.17 -11.69 -3.46
C THR A 137 -18.05 -12.49 -4.13
N PRO A 138 -17.68 -13.68 -3.59
CA PRO A 138 -16.68 -14.51 -4.23
C PRO A 138 -17.13 -14.83 -5.66
N LEU A 139 -16.19 -14.89 -6.60
CA LEU A 139 -16.47 -15.43 -7.94
C LEU A 139 -17.11 -16.83 -7.77
N LYS A 140 -18.05 -17.18 -8.64
CA LYS A 140 -18.57 -18.57 -8.67
C LYS A 140 -17.39 -19.48 -9.01
N GLU A 141 -17.33 -20.69 -8.43
CA GLU A 141 -16.34 -21.70 -8.80
C GLU A 141 -16.29 -21.85 -10.33
N GLY A 142 -15.13 -21.57 -10.93
CA GLY A 142 -14.90 -21.60 -12.38
C GLY A 142 -14.83 -20.24 -13.09
N GLU A 143 -15.13 -19.13 -12.43
CA GLU A 143 -14.98 -17.76 -12.98
C GLU A 143 -13.71 -17.05 -12.48
N GLU A 144 -12.63 -17.75 -12.15
CA GLU A 144 -11.40 -17.10 -11.67
C GLU A 144 -10.79 -16.20 -12.76
N ARG A 145 -10.59 -14.91 -12.45
CA ARG A 145 -9.80 -14.03 -13.31
C ARG A 145 -8.32 -14.32 -13.08
N GLU A 146 -7.49 -14.01 -14.08
CA GLU A 146 -6.04 -14.18 -13.96
C GLU A 146 -5.48 -13.45 -12.74
N ALA A 147 -4.70 -14.20 -11.96
CA ALA A 147 -3.92 -13.69 -10.84
C ALA A 147 -2.99 -12.56 -11.33
N LYS A 148 -2.80 -11.55 -10.48
CA LYS A 148 -1.95 -10.41 -10.83
C LYS A 148 -0.49 -10.85 -10.92
N ILE A 149 0.14 -10.50 -12.03
CA ILE A 149 1.54 -10.81 -12.31
C ILE A 149 2.38 -9.60 -11.93
N PHE A 150 3.21 -9.76 -10.92
CA PHE A 150 4.14 -8.74 -10.44
C PHE A 150 5.52 -8.92 -11.05
N SER A 151 6.25 -7.81 -11.17
CA SER A 151 7.66 -7.84 -11.56
C SER A 151 8.55 -8.57 -10.53
N PRO A 152 9.77 -8.96 -10.90
CA PRO A 152 10.75 -9.50 -9.95
C PRO A 152 11.03 -8.57 -8.76
N GLU A 153 11.08 -7.25 -9.01
CA GLU A 153 11.28 -6.23 -7.99
C GLU A 153 10.11 -6.19 -7.01
N ALA A 154 8.86 -6.17 -7.52
CA ALA A 154 7.68 -6.19 -6.68
C ALA A 154 7.56 -7.51 -5.88
N LYS A 155 7.88 -8.66 -6.48
CA LYS A 155 7.94 -9.94 -5.76
C LYS A 155 8.95 -9.92 -4.62
N SER A 156 10.10 -9.25 -4.82
CA SER A 156 11.12 -9.09 -3.77
C SER A 156 10.60 -8.23 -2.61
N VAL A 157 9.76 -7.23 -2.88
CA VAL A 157 9.08 -6.44 -1.85
C VAL A 157 8.07 -7.29 -1.06
N PHE A 158 7.26 -8.09 -1.75
CA PHE A 158 6.34 -9.02 -1.07
C PHE A 158 7.09 -9.99 -0.16
N GLU A 159 8.23 -10.53 -0.60
CA GLU A 159 9.01 -11.46 0.21
C GLU A 159 9.58 -10.79 1.46
N ALA A 160 10.21 -9.62 1.32
CA ALA A 160 10.70 -8.85 2.46
C ALA A 160 9.57 -8.44 3.42
N GLY A 161 8.40 -8.09 2.88
CA GLY A 161 7.20 -7.83 3.67
C GLY A 161 6.70 -9.06 4.41
N ARG A 162 6.70 -10.23 3.77
CA ARG A 162 6.24 -11.49 4.37
C ARG A 162 7.10 -11.89 5.56
N GLU A 163 8.42 -11.79 5.45
CA GLU A 163 9.35 -12.09 6.54
C GLU A 163 9.15 -11.13 7.72
N LEU A 164 8.88 -9.84 7.46
CA LEU A 164 8.53 -8.88 8.50
C LEU A 164 7.22 -9.27 9.23
N TRP A 165 6.18 -9.68 8.50
CA TRP A 165 4.92 -10.13 9.11
C TRP A 165 5.08 -11.43 9.88
N LYS A 166 5.82 -12.41 9.35
CA LYS A 166 6.17 -13.66 10.08
C LYS A 166 6.85 -13.34 11.39
N TYR A 167 7.82 -12.42 11.36
CA TYR A 167 8.53 -12.01 12.57
C TYR A 167 7.58 -11.37 13.59
N TYR A 168 6.72 -10.45 13.16
CA TYR A 168 5.69 -9.87 14.03
C TYR A 168 4.76 -10.93 14.66
N HIS A 169 4.29 -11.91 13.87
CA HIS A 169 3.42 -12.99 14.35
C HIS A 169 4.14 -14.04 15.21
N SER A 170 5.47 -14.07 15.23
CA SER A 170 6.24 -14.92 16.16
C SER A 170 6.03 -14.51 17.63
N PHE A 171 5.79 -13.22 17.88
CA PHE A 171 5.40 -12.71 19.19
C PHE A 171 3.98 -13.12 19.54
N ASN A 172 3.55 -12.96 20.80
CA ASN A 172 2.12 -13.01 21.14
C ASN A 172 1.46 -11.73 20.61
N ALA A 173 1.26 -11.72 19.28
CA ALA A 173 0.72 -10.61 18.53
C ALA A 173 -0.64 -10.21 19.13
N ILE A 174 -0.70 -8.96 19.63
CA ILE A 174 -1.89 -8.40 20.27
C ILE A 174 -2.96 -8.05 19.21
N LEU A 175 -2.50 -7.77 17.98
CA LEU A 175 -3.36 -7.42 16.84
C LEU A 175 -3.10 -8.43 15.72
N SER A 176 -4.07 -9.32 15.49
CA SER A 176 -4.02 -10.30 14.39
C SER A 176 -4.06 -9.63 13.02
N ASN A 177 -4.76 -8.51 12.88
CA ASN A 177 -4.98 -7.80 11.62
C ASN A 177 -4.03 -6.60 11.42
N ALA A 178 -2.83 -6.68 12.00
CA ALA A 178 -1.86 -5.59 11.99
C ALA A 178 -1.47 -5.17 10.55
N SER A 179 -1.49 -3.86 10.30
CA SER A 179 -0.92 -3.27 9.08
C SER A 179 0.59 -3.07 9.23
N LEU A 180 1.27 -2.63 8.16
CA LEU A 180 2.65 -2.18 8.25
C LEU A 180 2.82 -1.06 9.31
N TYR A 181 1.84 -0.16 9.40
CA TYR A 181 1.86 0.93 10.38
C TYR A 181 1.82 0.39 11.81
N ASP A 182 0.93 -0.57 12.09
CA ASP A 182 0.80 -1.19 13.41
C ASP A 182 2.06 -1.99 13.78
N ILE A 183 2.63 -2.74 12.83
CA ILE A 183 3.88 -3.49 13.03
C ILE A 183 5.02 -2.52 13.37
N ARG A 184 5.14 -1.42 12.63
CA ARG A 184 6.13 -0.38 12.94
C ARG A 184 5.89 0.24 14.31
N GLU A 185 4.64 0.53 14.67
CA GLU A 185 4.29 1.05 15.98
C GLU A 185 4.71 0.11 17.11
N PHE A 186 4.47 -1.20 16.94
CA PHE A 186 4.83 -2.22 17.92
C PHE A 186 6.34 -2.23 18.24
N PHE A 187 7.20 -2.19 17.21
CA PHE A 187 8.65 -2.25 17.40
C PHE A 187 9.30 -0.89 17.67
N GLN A 188 8.77 0.20 17.11
CA GLN A 188 9.36 1.54 17.26
C GLN A 188 8.83 2.23 18.52
N GLY A 189 7.62 1.90 18.96
CA GLY A 189 6.94 2.61 20.04
C GLY A 189 6.63 4.06 19.70
N ARG A 190 6.11 4.79 20.69
CA ARG A 190 5.82 6.24 20.62
C ARG A 190 6.63 6.99 21.66
N ASN A 191 6.90 8.28 21.39
CA ASN A 191 7.47 9.20 22.36
C ASN A 191 6.40 9.85 23.24
N ASP A 192 6.82 10.67 24.21
CA ASP A 192 5.93 11.38 25.17
C ASP A 192 4.89 12.29 24.50
N LYS A 193 5.10 12.67 23.24
CA LYS A 193 4.18 13.48 22.43
C LYS A 193 3.25 12.63 21.56
N GLY A 194 3.27 11.30 21.73
CA GLY A 194 2.48 10.35 20.95
C GLY A 194 2.94 10.15 19.51
N ARG A 195 4.13 10.63 19.12
CA ARG A 195 4.69 10.39 17.77
C ARG A 195 5.49 9.09 17.75
N MET A 196 5.32 8.30 16.69
CA MET A 196 6.10 7.08 16.48
C MET A 196 7.60 7.39 16.41
N ASN A 197 8.44 6.58 17.06
CA ASN A 197 9.88 6.78 17.00
C ASN A 197 10.44 6.38 15.63
N ALA A 198 11.53 7.02 15.22
CA ALA A 198 12.17 6.72 13.93
C ALA A 198 12.98 5.41 13.94
N LYS A 199 13.40 4.96 15.13
CA LYS A 199 14.28 3.81 15.35
C LYS A 199 13.62 2.85 16.34
N SER A 200 14.02 1.58 16.26
CA SER A 200 13.71 0.55 17.25
C SER A 200 15.01 0.08 17.90
N SER A 201 14.91 -0.50 19.10
CA SER A 201 16.01 -1.25 19.73
C SER A 201 16.06 -2.71 19.29
N ASP A 202 15.05 -3.21 18.59
CA ASP A 202 14.98 -4.58 18.10
C ASP A 202 15.84 -4.72 16.83
N GLU A 203 16.92 -5.50 16.93
CA GLU A 203 17.90 -5.69 15.86
C GLU A 203 17.32 -6.46 14.67
N THR A 204 16.54 -7.52 14.93
CA THR A 204 15.94 -8.35 13.88
C THR A 204 14.91 -7.56 13.10
N TYR A 205 14.02 -6.85 13.79
CA TYR A 205 13.08 -5.93 13.15
C TYR A 205 13.82 -4.86 12.34
N THR A 206 14.87 -4.25 12.89
CA THR A 206 15.63 -3.18 12.21
C THR A 206 16.26 -3.67 10.91
N MET A 207 16.77 -4.91 10.90
CA MET A 207 17.26 -5.57 9.69
C MET A 207 16.12 -5.80 8.67
N LEU A 208 15.00 -6.40 9.08
CA LEU A 208 13.88 -6.73 8.20
C LEU A 208 13.20 -5.49 7.60
N ILE A 209 12.95 -4.45 8.40
CA ILE A 209 12.37 -3.19 7.90
C ILE A 209 13.36 -2.44 6.99
N GLY A 210 14.67 -2.57 7.25
CA GLY A 210 15.73 -2.04 6.40
C GLY A 210 15.76 -2.73 5.03
N GLU A 211 15.65 -4.06 5.02
CA GLU A 211 15.54 -4.85 3.79
C GLU A 211 14.28 -4.48 3.01
N LEU A 212 13.11 -4.41 3.66
CA LEU A 212 11.86 -4.00 3.02
C LEU A 212 11.98 -2.63 2.34
N ARG A 213 12.57 -1.64 3.04
CA ARG A 213 12.81 -0.30 2.48
C ARG A 213 13.77 -0.34 1.29
N SER A 214 14.82 -1.15 1.37
CA SER A 214 15.77 -1.34 0.27
C SER A 214 15.09 -1.92 -0.97
N LYS A 215 14.29 -2.98 -0.82
CA LYS A 215 13.51 -3.57 -1.93
C LYS A 215 12.48 -2.58 -2.48
N LEU A 216 11.83 -1.82 -1.61
CA LEU A 216 10.84 -0.81 -2.01
C LEU A 216 11.50 0.33 -2.82
N ASN A 217 12.73 0.72 -2.48
CA ASN A 217 13.49 1.69 -3.26
C ASN A 217 13.90 1.16 -4.64
N LEU A 218 14.27 -0.13 -4.75
CA LEU A 218 14.54 -0.75 -6.05
C LEU A 218 13.27 -0.79 -6.91
N LEU A 219 12.12 -1.12 -6.32
CA LEU A 219 10.83 -1.05 -7.00
C LEU A 219 10.51 0.40 -7.44
N ALA A 220 10.77 1.40 -6.59
CA ALA A 220 10.61 2.80 -6.96
C ALA A 220 11.47 3.18 -8.17
N GLN A 221 12.75 2.78 -8.19
CA GLN A 221 13.66 3.03 -9.31
C GLN A 221 13.18 2.40 -10.62
N LYS A 222 12.54 1.22 -10.57
CA LYS A 222 11.90 0.60 -11.74
C LYS A 222 10.68 1.39 -12.22
N ILE A 223 9.86 1.88 -11.29
CA ILE A 223 8.62 2.60 -11.61
C ILE A 223 8.90 4.01 -12.15
N THR A 224 9.94 4.68 -11.64
CA THR A 224 10.26 6.08 -11.98
C THR A 224 10.37 6.37 -13.49
N PRO A 225 11.09 5.60 -14.32
CA PRO A 225 11.11 5.80 -15.77
C PRO A 225 9.71 5.75 -16.42
N LYS A 226 8.82 4.88 -15.92
CA LYS A 226 7.44 4.79 -16.38
C LYS A 226 6.63 6.04 -16.06
N VAL A 227 6.92 6.71 -14.94
CA VAL A 227 6.28 8.00 -14.58
C VAL A 227 6.52 9.05 -15.67
N TYR A 228 7.75 9.15 -16.16
CA TYR A 228 8.11 10.06 -17.26
C TYR A 228 7.61 9.55 -18.62
N GLU A 229 7.74 8.26 -18.92
CA GLU A 229 7.25 7.63 -20.16
C GLU A 229 5.74 7.87 -20.37
N TYR A 230 4.95 7.76 -19.30
CA TYR A 230 3.51 8.00 -19.34
C TYR A 230 3.13 9.47 -19.22
N GLY A 231 4.11 10.37 -19.06
CA GLY A 231 3.87 11.81 -19.01
C GLY A 231 3.18 12.30 -17.75
N PHE A 232 3.28 11.56 -16.64
CA PHE A 232 2.85 12.08 -15.33
C PHE A 232 3.75 13.24 -14.90
N LEU A 233 5.04 13.17 -15.22
CA LEU A 233 6.03 14.25 -15.10
C LEU A 233 6.77 14.42 -16.43
N LYS A 234 7.35 15.61 -16.64
CA LYS A 234 8.29 15.84 -17.74
C LYS A 234 9.72 15.72 -17.22
N GLU A 235 10.59 15.18 -18.04
CA GLU A 235 12.05 15.28 -17.84
C GLU A 235 12.52 16.74 -17.93
#